data_AF-A0A2T4HAW3-F1
#
_entry.id   AF-A0A2T4HAW3-F1
#
_cell.length_a   1.000
_cell.length_b   1.000
_cell.length_c   1.000
_cell.angle_alpha   90.00
_cell.angle_beta   90.00
_cell.angle_gamma   90.00
#
_symmetry.space_group_name_H-M   'P 1'
#
loop_
_entity.id
_entity.type
_entity.pdbx_description
1 polymer ?
#
loop_
_entity_poly.entity_id
_entity_poly.type
_entity_poly.pdbx_seq_one_letter_code
_entity_poly.pdbx_strand_id
1 'polypeptide(L)'
;MAAITPILTPALLATIRKQPNLPRNTWYFITATTLSALNRPDELPRVLKSAIGEGSGTSGDTVSTHDERLRISRRMREALLKASAVGGMPKTINALLSLKSATPEELLDEAGTGTDSASPRYKDIYDTQPAQILQRGQRFFENIYGKISRRIMGQLERSGAPDLGLLARLTYGYVLSNTDVLTPVETSFVLIASLIPQDVNPQLKGHLRGALNGGASEDEVRAVRDVVIKICEASGMKKLEDNAIGGWGWRSEVATV
;
A
#
# COMPACT_ATOMS: atom_id res chain seq x y z
N MET A 1 14.13 -27.53 -4.89
CA MET A 1 14.17 -26.22 -4.20
C MET A 1 13.43 -26.38 -2.89
N ALA A 2 13.98 -25.90 -1.77
CA ALA A 2 13.27 -25.91 -0.49
C ALA A 2 12.00 -25.06 -0.59
N ALA A 3 10.89 -25.55 -0.05
CA ALA A 3 9.65 -24.77 -0.01
C ALA A 3 9.88 -23.51 0.83
N ILE A 4 9.49 -22.35 0.31
CA ILE A 4 9.63 -21.09 1.02
C ILE A 4 8.69 -21.12 2.23
N THR A 5 9.20 -20.86 3.43
CA THR A 5 8.40 -20.86 4.65
C THR A 5 7.32 -19.76 4.58
N PRO A 6 6.04 -20.11 4.82
CA PRO A 6 4.98 -19.11 4.87
C PRO A 6 5.12 -18.18 6.08
N ILE A 7 4.93 -16.89 5.84
CA ILE A 7 4.77 -15.83 6.85
C ILE A 7 3.34 -15.83 7.38
N LEU A 8 2.34 -15.93 6.49
CA LEU A 8 0.94 -15.80 6.86
C LEU A 8 0.34 -17.12 7.38
N THR A 9 0.56 -17.38 8.65
CA THR A 9 -0.15 -18.46 9.36
C THR A 9 -1.64 -18.13 9.53
N PRO A 10 -2.53 -19.13 9.68
CA PRO A 10 -3.94 -18.88 10.00
C PRO A 10 -4.13 -18.05 11.27
N ALA A 11 -3.29 -18.26 12.28
CA ALA A 11 -3.31 -17.49 13.52
C ALA A 11 -2.95 -16.02 13.30
N LEU A 12 -1.90 -15.73 12.52
CA LEU A 12 -1.51 -14.36 12.19
C LEU A 12 -2.62 -13.64 11.38
N LEU A 13 -3.20 -14.32 10.39
CA LEU A 13 -4.32 -13.77 9.62
C LEU A 13 -5.53 -13.47 10.51
N ALA A 14 -5.86 -14.34 11.46
CA ALA A 14 -6.94 -14.09 12.41
C ALA A 14 -6.66 -12.88 13.30
N THR A 15 -5.42 -12.73 13.78
CA THR A 15 -4.99 -11.55 14.56
C THR A 15 -5.06 -10.27 13.75
N ILE A 16 -4.61 -10.26 12.49
CA ILE A 16 -4.68 -9.10 11.60
C ILE A 16 -6.15 -8.69 11.36
N ARG A 17 -7.03 -9.66 11.07
CA ARG A 17 -8.46 -9.40 10.82
C ARG A 17 -9.20 -8.89 12.06
N LYS A 18 -8.73 -9.25 13.25
CA LYS A 18 -9.31 -8.83 14.55
C LYS A 18 -8.56 -7.66 15.19
N GLN A 19 -7.61 -7.03 14.49
CA GLN A 19 -6.85 -5.90 15.03
C GLN A 19 -7.81 -4.77 15.46
N PRO A 20 -7.81 -4.38 16.75
CA PRO A 20 -8.62 -3.26 17.23
C PRO A 20 -8.30 -1.98 16.48
N ASN A 21 -9.32 -1.16 16.22
CA ASN A 21 -9.23 0.13 15.52
C ASN A 21 -8.71 0.07 14.09
N LEU A 22 -8.47 -1.12 13.51
CA LEU A 22 -8.14 -1.22 12.10
C LEU A 22 -9.40 -0.88 11.28
N PRO A 23 -9.34 0.08 10.33
CA PRO A 23 -10.49 0.44 9.54
C PRO A 23 -11.06 -0.76 8.77
N ARG A 24 -12.39 -0.86 8.72
CA ARG A 24 -13.08 -1.98 8.05
C ARG A 24 -12.63 -2.09 6.60
N ASN A 25 -12.51 -3.33 6.11
CA ASN A 25 -12.16 -3.60 4.70
C ASN A 25 -10.81 -3.00 4.25
N THR A 26 -9.83 -2.87 5.16
CA THR A 26 -8.47 -2.42 4.81
C THR A 26 -7.38 -3.46 5.01
N TRP A 27 -7.62 -4.44 5.87
CA TRP A 27 -6.62 -5.43 6.28
C TRP A 27 -5.93 -6.14 5.10
N TYR A 28 -6.68 -6.49 4.06
CA TYR A 28 -6.18 -7.29 2.94
C TYR A 28 -5.19 -6.51 2.06
N PHE A 29 -5.47 -5.23 1.78
CA PHE A 29 -4.58 -4.44 0.93
C PHE A 29 -3.37 -3.91 1.70
N ILE A 30 -3.51 -3.66 3.01
CA ILE A 30 -2.39 -3.37 3.91
C ILE A 30 -1.44 -4.58 3.93
N THR A 31 -1.99 -5.77 4.18
CA THR A 31 -1.22 -7.02 4.24
C THR A 31 -0.50 -7.29 2.92
N ALA A 32 -1.21 -7.20 1.78
CA ALA A 32 -0.62 -7.40 0.46
C ALA A 32 0.49 -6.38 0.14
N THR A 33 0.30 -5.12 0.53
CA THR A 33 1.31 -4.07 0.36
C THR A 33 2.58 -4.36 1.17
N THR A 34 2.42 -4.74 2.43
CA THR A 34 3.55 -5.10 3.29
C THR A 34 4.31 -6.30 2.74
N LEU A 35 3.61 -7.36 2.31
CA LEU A 35 4.24 -8.53 1.70
C LEU A 35 4.96 -8.21 0.38
N SER A 36 4.39 -7.32 -0.43
CA SER A 36 5.07 -6.82 -1.63
C SER A 36 6.38 -6.12 -1.27
N ALA A 37 6.37 -5.22 -0.28
CA ALA A 37 7.58 -4.52 0.19
C ALA A 37 8.63 -5.48 0.75
N LEU A 38 8.21 -6.55 1.44
CA LEU A 38 9.06 -7.65 1.93
C LEU A 38 9.52 -8.61 0.81
N ASN A 39 9.13 -8.38 -0.44
CA ASN A 39 9.42 -9.24 -1.60
C ASN A 39 8.88 -10.68 -1.40
N ARG A 40 7.65 -10.80 -0.92
CA ARG A 40 6.93 -12.07 -0.70
C ARG A 40 5.65 -12.15 -1.54
N PRO A 41 5.77 -12.08 -2.88
CA PRO A 41 4.61 -12.17 -3.77
C PRO A 41 3.88 -13.51 -3.64
N ASP A 42 4.59 -14.58 -3.25
CA ASP A 42 4.06 -15.94 -3.04
C ASP A 42 2.91 -16.03 -2.02
N GLU A 43 2.79 -15.06 -1.12
CA GLU A 43 1.74 -15.00 -0.10
C GLU A 43 0.44 -14.33 -0.57
N LEU A 44 0.47 -13.56 -1.66
CA LEU A 44 -0.68 -12.78 -2.12
C LEU A 44 -1.90 -13.62 -2.51
N PRO A 45 -1.74 -14.81 -3.16
CA PRO A 45 -2.85 -15.74 -3.37
C PRO A 45 -3.64 -16.08 -2.10
N ARG A 46 -2.95 -16.27 -0.97
CA ARG A 46 -3.57 -16.59 0.32
C ARG A 46 -4.37 -15.40 0.87
N VAL A 47 -3.81 -14.19 0.75
CA VAL A 47 -4.49 -12.96 1.16
C VAL A 47 -5.79 -12.76 0.37
N LEU A 48 -5.72 -12.90 -0.95
CA LEU A 48 -6.88 -12.72 -1.83
C LEU A 48 -7.99 -13.71 -1.47
N LYS A 49 -7.67 -15.01 -1.44
CA LYS A 49 -8.63 -16.08 -1.12
C LYS A 49 -9.31 -15.84 0.23
N SER A 50 -8.54 -15.52 1.26
CA SER A 50 -9.09 -15.20 2.58
C SER A 50 -9.95 -13.92 2.58
N ALA A 51 -9.68 -12.95 1.70
CA ALA A 51 -10.43 -11.70 1.63
C ALA A 51 -11.75 -11.87 0.88
N ILE A 52 -11.78 -12.66 -0.19
CA ILE A 52 -13.00 -12.90 -1.00
C ILE A 52 -13.88 -14.04 -0.46
N GLY A 53 -13.53 -14.63 0.69
CA GLY A 53 -14.31 -15.68 1.37
C GLY A 53 -14.00 -17.11 0.94
N GLU A 54 -12.96 -17.33 0.14
CA GLU A 54 -12.50 -18.67 -0.25
C GLU A 54 -11.62 -19.25 0.87
N GLY A 55 -12.24 -20.03 1.78
CA GLY A 55 -11.52 -20.78 2.82
C GLY A 55 -12.03 -20.62 4.26
N SER A 56 -13.11 -19.87 4.51
CA SER A 56 -13.78 -19.86 5.81
C SER A 56 -14.82 -20.98 5.88
N GLY A 57 -14.43 -22.15 6.40
CA GLY A 57 -15.36 -23.22 6.79
C GLY A 57 -16.18 -22.90 8.05
N THR A 58 -16.36 -21.62 8.38
CA THR A 58 -17.14 -21.15 9.52
C THR A 58 -18.50 -20.64 9.06
N SER A 59 -19.52 -21.42 9.42
CA SER A 59 -20.93 -21.35 9.06
C SER A 59 -21.68 -20.11 9.58
N GLY A 60 -21.18 -18.90 9.34
CA GLY A 60 -21.81 -17.67 9.83
C GLY A 60 -21.49 -16.37 9.08
N ASP A 61 -20.47 -16.33 8.22
CA ASP A 61 -20.21 -15.14 7.39
C ASP A 61 -21.05 -15.24 6.11
N THR A 62 -21.93 -14.26 5.89
CA THR A 62 -22.65 -14.07 4.62
C THR A 62 -21.68 -14.16 3.45
N VAL A 63 -21.94 -15.06 2.49
CA VAL A 63 -21.14 -15.20 1.27
C VAL A 63 -20.97 -13.81 0.64
N SER A 64 -19.72 -13.39 0.46
CA SER A 64 -19.41 -12.09 -0.18
C SER A 64 -20.05 -12.04 -1.55
N THR A 65 -20.79 -10.97 -1.84
CA THR A 65 -21.39 -10.77 -3.17
C THR A 65 -20.29 -10.66 -4.23
N HIS A 66 -20.63 -10.92 -5.49
CA HIS A 66 -19.70 -10.75 -6.61
C HIS A 66 -19.10 -9.34 -6.62
N ASP A 67 -19.92 -8.31 -6.43
CA ASP A 67 -19.48 -6.90 -6.40
C ASP A 67 -18.48 -6.62 -5.27
N GLU A 68 -18.66 -7.23 -4.10
CA GLU A 68 -17.72 -7.07 -2.98
C GLU A 68 -16.41 -7.81 -3.25
N ARG A 69 -16.45 -9.02 -3.82
CA ARG A 69 -15.25 -9.76 -4.24
C ARG A 69 -14.47 -8.96 -5.30
N LEU A 70 -15.17 -8.38 -6.27
CA LEU A 70 -14.57 -7.53 -7.32
C LEU A 70 -13.97 -6.26 -6.72
N ARG A 71 -14.68 -5.60 -5.80
CA ARG A 71 -14.18 -4.42 -5.07
C ARG A 71 -12.91 -4.72 -4.29
N ILE A 72 -12.84 -5.84 -3.57
CA ILE A 72 -11.64 -6.29 -2.85
C ILE A 72 -10.48 -6.50 -3.82
N SER A 73 -10.72 -7.22 -4.91
CA SER A 73 -9.74 -7.52 -5.95
C SER A 73 -9.15 -6.23 -6.56
N ARG A 74 -10.00 -5.26 -6.93
CA ARG A 74 -9.58 -3.94 -7.43
C ARG A 74 -8.80 -3.13 -6.39
N ARG A 75 -9.22 -3.13 -5.13
CA ARG A 75 -8.53 -2.41 -4.04
C ARG A 75 -7.14 -2.99 -3.75
N MET A 76 -6.97 -4.31 -3.82
CA MET A 76 -5.65 -4.95 -3.73
C MET A 76 -4.74 -4.54 -4.88
N ARG A 77 -5.23 -4.56 -6.13
CA ARG A 77 -4.48 -4.07 -7.30
C ARG A 77 -4.07 -2.61 -7.16
N GLU A 78 -5.01 -1.74 -6.78
CA GLU A 78 -4.73 -0.31 -6.61
C GLU A 78 -3.69 -0.06 -5.52
N ALA A 79 -3.77 -0.76 -4.39
CA ALA A 79 -2.78 -0.63 -3.32
C ALA A 79 -1.37 -1.02 -3.81
N LEU A 80 -1.23 -2.14 -4.53
CA LEU A 80 0.05 -2.58 -5.08
C LEU A 80 0.61 -1.63 -6.14
N LEU A 81 -0.26 -1.04 -6.97
CA LEU A 81 0.11 -0.01 -7.94
C LEU A 81 0.59 1.27 -7.25
N LYS A 82 -0.12 1.74 -6.22
CA LYS A 82 0.30 2.92 -5.43
C LYS A 82 1.58 2.65 -4.65
N ALA A 83 1.76 1.45 -4.12
CA ALA A 83 2.95 1.04 -3.37
C ALA A 83 4.22 1.16 -4.20
N SER A 84 4.13 1.09 -5.54
CA SER A 84 5.28 1.20 -6.43
C SER A 84 6.02 2.55 -6.31
N ALA A 85 5.30 3.59 -5.89
CA ALA A 85 5.84 4.93 -5.64
C ALA A 85 7.02 4.92 -4.65
N VAL A 86 7.01 3.99 -3.69
CA VAL A 86 8.03 3.91 -2.62
C VAL A 86 8.62 2.51 -2.46
N GLY A 87 8.01 1.47 -3.01
CA GLY A 87 8.49 0.08 -2.99
C GLY A 87 9.15 -0.38 -4.31
N GLY A 88 9.03 0.42 -5.37
CA GLY A 88 9.62 0.17 -6.68
C GLY A 88 8.81 -0.76 -7.59
N MET A 89 8.91 -0.54 -8.91
CA MET A 89 8.15 -1.32 -9.89
C MET A 89 8.43 -2.83 -9.88
N PRO A 90 9.68 -3.34 -9.71
CA PRO A 90 9.93 -4.78 -9.78
C PRO A 90 9.13 -5.59 -8.75
N LYS A 91 9.07 -5.13 -7.49
CA LYS A 91 8.29 -5.80 -6.44
C LYS A 91 6.78 -5.73 -6.74
N THR A 92 6.30 -4.57 -7.20
CA THR A 92 4.90 -4.40 -7.64
C THR A 92 4.53 -5.34 -8.80
N ILE A 93 5.40 -5.50 -9.81
CA ILE A 93 5.16 -6.41 -10.95
C ILE A 93 5.04 -7.84 -10.45
N ASN A 94 6.00 -8.31 -9.66
CA ASN A 94 5.97 -9.68 -9.11
C ASN A 94 4.72 -9.92 -8.26
N ALA A 95 4.35 -8.94 -7.43
CA ALA A 95 3.16 -8.99 -6.59
C ALA A 95 1.86 -9.06 -7.42
N LEU A 96 1.71 -8.19 -8.43
CA LEU A 96 0.52 -8.18 -9.28
C LEU A 96 0.40 -9.45 -10.14
N LEU A 97 1.51 -9.98 -10.66
CA LEU A 97 1.50 -11.24 -11.42
C LEU A 97 1.12 -12.44 -10.54
N SER A 98 1.65 -12.49 -9.31
CA SER A 98 1.25 -13.53 -8.36
C SER A 98 -0.21 -13.41 -7.96
N LEU A 99 -0.69 -12.19 -7.68
CA LEU A 99 -2.10 -11.93 -7.39
C LEU A 99 -3.00 -12.35 -8.56
N LYS A 100 -2.64 -11.99 -9.80
CA LYS A 100 -3.36 -12.39 -11.02
C LYS A 100 -3.49 -13.91 -11.14
N SER A 101 -2.44 -14.66 -10.80
CA SER A 101 -2.45 -16.13 -10.90
C SER A 101 -3.50 -16.82 -10.02
N ALA A 102 -3.99 -16.14 -8.99
CA ALA A 102 -4.99 -16.64 -8.06
C ALA A 102 -6.32 -15.88 -8.13
N THR A 103 -6.43 -14.85 -8.97
CA THR A 103 -7.66 -14.08 -9.15
C THR A 103 -8.59 -14.84 -10.11
N PRO A 104 -9.81 -15.20 -9.71
CA PRO A 104 -10.83 -15.73 -10.62
C PRO A 104 -11.05 -14.82 -11.82
N GLU A 105 -11.34 -15.40 -12.98
CA GLU A 105 -11.47 -14.66 -14.26
C GLU A 105 -12.55 -13.58 -14.17
N GLU A 106 -13.65 -13.86 -13.48
CA GLU A 106 -14.75 -12.91 -13.27
C GLU A 106 -14.37 -11.71 -12.38
N LEU A 107 -13.21 -11.74 -11.72
CA LEU A 107 -12.70 -10.66 -10.86
C LEU A 107 -11.51 -9.90 -11.49
N LEU A 108 -11.12 -10.26 -12.71
CA LEU A 108 -10.11 -9.56 -13.50
C LEU A 108 -10.76 -8.42 -14.29
N ASP A 109 -10.05 -7.30 -14.39
CA ASP A 109 -10.41 -6.26 -15.36
C ASP A 109 -9.75 -6.60 -16.70
N GLU A 110 -10.48 -6.47 -17.81
CA GLU A 110 -9.91 -6.63 -19.16
C GLU A 110 -8.97 -5.46 -19.49
N ALA A 111 -7.96 -5.73 -20.31
CA ALA A 111 -7.04 -4.70 -20.78
C ALA A 111 -7.45 -4.20 -22.17
N GLY A 112 -7.75 -2.91 -22.31
CA GLY A 112 -7.49 -2.18 -23.55
C GLY A 112 -8.50 -2.35 -24.69
N THR A 113 -9.80 -2.38 -24.41
CA THR A 113 -10.82 -2.24 -25.48
C THR A 113 -11.13 -0.77 -25.83
N GLY A 114 -10.39 0.20 -25.28
CA GLY A 114 -10.59 1.63 -25.55
C GLY A 114 -11.89 2.20 -24.96
N THR A 115 -12.61 1.41 -24.15
CA THR A 115 -13.84 1.81 -23.44
C THR A 115 -13.70 1.68 -21.92
N ASP A 116 -12.47 1.54 -21.41
CA ASP A 116 -12.14 1.20 -20.01
C ASP A 116 -12.48 2.32 -19.03
N SER A 117 -13.78 2.49 -18.80
CA SER A 117 -14.37 3.29 -17.73
C SER A 117 -13.85 2.89 -16.33
N ALA A 118 -13.25 1.69 -16.20
CA ALA A 118 -12.76 1.10 -14.97
C ALA A 118 -11.30 1.43 -14.60
N SER A 119 -10.44 1.89 -15.53
CA SER A 119 -9.03 2.22 -15.22
C SER A 119 -8.82 3.72 -15.03
N PRO A 120 -8.60 4.21 -13.80
CA PRO A 120 -8.39 5.63 -13.58
C PRO A 120 -7.11 6.16 -14.22
N ARG A 121 -6.07 5.32 -14.30
CA ARG A 121 -4.77 5.69 -14.90
C ARG A 121 -4.81 5.76 -16.42
N TYR A 122 -5.67 4.98 -17.08
CA TYR A 122 -5.86 5.12 -18.52
C TYR A 122 -6.41 6.51 -18.84
N LYS A 123 -7.46 6.93 -18.13
CA LYS A 123 -8.04 8.27 -18.26
C LYS A 123 -7.04 9.39 -17.96
N ASP A 124 -6.21 9.22 -16.94
CA ASP A 124 -5.14 10.17 -16.63
C ASP A 124 -4.12 10.27 -17.78
N ILE A 125 -3.80 9.19 -18.49
CA ILE A 125 -2.80 9.23 -19.58
C ILE A 125 -3.38 9.76 -20.89
N TYR A 126 -4.59 9.35 -21.26
CA TYR A 126 -5.13 9.57 -22.61
C TYR A 126 -6.25 10.61 -22.69
N ASP A 127 -7.02 10.81 -21.61
CA ASP A 127 -8.25 11.61 -21.66
C ASP A 127 -8.16 12.92 -20.84
N THR A 128 -7.28 12.96 -19.84
CA THR A 128 -7.16 14.07 -18.88
C THR A 128 -5.94 14.92 -19.18
N GLN A 129 -6.10 16.25 -19.16
CA GLN A 129 -4.99 17.15 -19.43
C GLN A 129 -3.88 17.02 -18.36
N PRO A 130 -2.59 16.89 -18.75
CA PRO A 130 -1.49 16.72 -17.80
C PRO A 130 -1.45 17.76 -16.67
N ALA A 131 -1.75 19.02 -16.98
CA ALA A 131 -1.78 20.10 -15.99
C ALA A 131 -2.81 19.85 -14.86
N GLN A 132 -3.96 19.26 -15.17
CA GLN A 132 -4.99 18.93 -14.17
C GLN A 132 -4.53 17.81 -13.23
N ILE A 133 -3.82 16.82 -13.77
CA ILE A 133 -3.25 15.69 -13.01
C ILE A 133 -2.15 16.19 -12.08
N LEU A 134 -1.26 17.04 -12.58
CA LEU A 134 -0.21 17.66 -11.77
C LEU A 134 -0.78 18.57 -10.68
N GLN A 135 -1.86 19.30 -10.96
CA GLN A 135 -2.55 20.11 -9.96
C GLN A 135 -3.26 19.25 -8.90
N ARG A 136 -3.88 18.12 -9.29
CA ARG A 136 -4.43 17.12 -8.35
C ARG A 136 -3.31 16.54 -7.48
N GLY A 137 -2.17 16.20 -8.08
CA GLY A 137 -0.97 15.74 -7.39
C GLY A 137 -0.43 16.74 -6.37
N GLN A 138 -0.32 18.01 -6.75
CA GLN A 138 0.12 19.09 -5.86
C GLN A 138 -0.83 19.23 -4.66
N ARG A 139 -2.15 19.26 -4.88
CA ARG A 139 -3.14 19.33 -3.80
C ARG A 139 -3.06 18.11 -2.88
N PHE A 140 -2.88 16.91 -3.44
CA PHE A 140 -2.72 15.70 -2.66
C PHE A 140 -1.46 15.77 -1.78
N PHE A 141 -0.33 16.20 -2.35
CA PHE A 141 0.92 16.40 -1.61
C PHE A 141 0.76 17.43 -0.47
N GLU A 142 0.09 18.55 -0.74
CA GLU A 142 -0.21 19.58 0.25
C GLU A 142 -1.09 19.06 1.38
N ASN A 143 -2.08 18.21 1.09
CA ASN A 143 -2.91 17.59 2.12
C ASN A 143 -2.09 16.66 3.02
N ILE A 144 -1.18 15.86 2.45
CA ILE A 144 -0.31 14.95 3.22
C ILE A 144 0.62 15.74 4.14
N TYR A 145 1.35 16.72 3.61
CA TYR A 145 2.40 17.41 4.37
C TYR A 145 1.93 18.69 5.07
N GLY A 146 0.72 19.16 4.81
CA GLY A 146 0.14 20.36 5.40
C GLY A 146 1.06 21.58 5.30
N LYS A 147 1.25 22.26 6.44
CA LYS A 147 2.03 23.52 6.53
C LYS A 147 3.49 23.38 6.08
N ILE A 148 4.07 22.18 6.11
CA ILE A 148 5.47 21.95 5.75
C ILE A 148 5.67 21.52 4.29
N SER A 149 4.59 21.37 3.50
CA SER A 149 4.65 20.91 2.10
C SER A 149 5.68 21.67 1.26
N ARG A 150 5.63 23.01 1.24
CA ARG A 150 6.60 23.85 0.51
C ARG A 150 8.05 23.62 0.96
N ARG A 151 8.26 23.40 2.26
CA ARG A 151 9.60 23.12 2.79
C ARG A 151 10.11 21.77 2.28
N ILE A 152 9.28 20.73 2.37
CA ILE A 152 9.64 19.37 1.92
C ILE A 152 9.94 19.37 0.42
N MET A 153 9.04 19.91 -0.41
CA MET A 153 9.27 19.97 -1.86
C MET A 153 10.52 20.78 -2.20
N GLY A 154 10.72 21.92 -1.55
CA GLY A 154 11.92 22.72 -1.73
C GLY A 154 13.21 22.01 -1.31
N GLN A 155 13.18 21.11 -0.32
CA GLN A 155 14.33 20.26 0.02
C GLN A 155 14.66 19.26 -1.09
N LEU A 156 13.64 18.66 -1.72
CA LEU A 156 13.84 17.74 -2.84
C LEU A 156 14.43 18.49 -4.06
N GLU A 157 13.90 19.66 -4.38
CA GLU A 157 14.37 20.51 -5.48
C GLU A 157 15.80 21.03 -5.26
N ARG A 158 16.22 21.26 -4.01
CA ARG A 158 17.57 21.73 -3.64
C ARG A 158 18.52 20.61 -3.21
N SER A 159 18.21 19.36 -3.53
CA SER A 159 19.02 18.19 -3.15
C SER A 159 20.36 18.07 -3.88
N GLY A 160 20.66 18.99 -4.81
CA GLY A 160 21.76 18.84 -5.78
C GLY A 160 21.36 18.08 -7.04
N ALA A 161 20.20 17.42 -7.02
CA ALA A 161 19.53 16.81 -8.17
C ALA A 161 18.10 17.35 -8.27
N PRO A 162 17.86 18.49 -8.96
CA PRO A 162 16.55 19.15 -8.98
C PRO A 162 15.43 18.26 -9.52
N ASP A 163 15.77 17.29 -10.38
CA ASP A 163 14.87 16.28 -10.92
C ASP A 163 14.19 15.45 -9.81
N LEU A 164 14.75 15.37 -8.61
CA LEU A 164 14.11 14.69 -7.49
C LEU A 164 12.75 15.34 -7.13
N GLY A 165 12.66 16.67 -7.19
CA GLY A 165 11.40 17.38 -7.02
C GLY A 165 10.41 17.11 -8.17
N LEU A 166 10.91 17.04 -9.40
CA LEU A 166 10.09 16.72 -10.58
C LEU A 166 9.54 15.30 -10.53
N LEU A 167 10.37 14.32 -10.15
CA LEU A 167 9.96 12.93 -9.95
C LEU A 167 8.89 12.84 -8.86
N ALA A 168 9.06 13.54 -7.73
CA ALA A 168 8.03 13.61 -6.71
C ALA A 168 6.70 14.15 -7.28
N ARG A 169 6.72 15.24 -8.04
CA ARG A 169 5.51 15.80 -8.67
C ARG A 169 4.83 14.80 -9.61
N LEU A 170 5.61 14.08 -10.43
CA LEU A 170 5.09 13.04 -11.33
C LEU A 170 4.46 11.88 -10.54
N THR A 171 5.14 11.38 -9.51
CA THR A 171 4.64 10.30 -8.65
C THR A 171 3.35 10.70 -7.94
N TYR A 172 3.30 11.90 -7.35
CA TYR A 172 2.08 12.38 -6.70
C TYR A 172 0.95 12.63 -7.70
N GLY A 173 1.24 13.16 -8.89
CA GLY A 173 0.26 13.37 -9.95
C GLY A 173 -0.34 12.06 -10.48
N TYR A 174 0.49 11.22 -11.11
CA TYR A 174 0.04 10.07 -11.90
C TYR A 174 -0.12 8.77 -11.11
N VAL A 175 0.52 8.64 -9.94
CA VAL A 175 0.46 7.38 -9.17
C VAL A 175 -0.43 7.52 -7.94
N LEU A 176 -0.22 8.55 -7.13
CA LEU A 176 -0.83 8.63 -5.79
C LEU A 176 -2.15 9.38 -5.73
N SER A 177 -2.30 10.48 -6.48
CA SER A 177 -3.43 11.41 -6.27
C SER A 177 -4.77 11.00 -6.90
N ASN A 178 -4.81 9.98 -7.76
CA ASN A 178 -6.08 9.40 -8.16
C ASN A 178 -6.69 8.65 -6.97
N THR A 179 -7.92 8.95 -6.59
CA THR A 179 -8.58 8.35 -5.42
C THR A 179 -9.91 7.69 -5.74
N ASP A 180 -10.08 7.22 -6.98
CA ASP A 180 -11.33 6.63 -7.45
C ASP A 180 -11.57 5.24 -6.84
N VAL A 181 -10.49 4.52 -6.49
CA VAL A 181 -10.54 3.17 -5.89
C VAL A 181 -10.15 3.15 -4.41
N LEU A 182 -9.09 3.88 -4.04
CA LEU A 182 -8.64 4.05 -2.67
C LEU A 182 -8.71 5.53 -2.29
N THR A 183 -9.28 5.83 -1.13
CA THR A 183 -9.39 7.19 -0.59
C THR A 183 -8.00 7.81 -0.30
N PRO A 184 -7.92 9.13 -0.05
CA PRO A 184 -6.66 9.75 0.38
C PRO A 184 -6.05 9.13 1.65
N VAL A 185 -6.90 8.78 2.61
CA VAL A 185 -6.48 8.12 3.87
C VAL A 185 -5.97 6.72 3.60
N GLU A 186 -6.70 5.91 2.82
CA GLU A 186 -6.27 4.55 2.46
C GLU A 186 -4.97 4.57 1.65
N THR A 187 -4.78 5.56 0.78
CA THR A 187 -3.49 5.78 0.09
C THR A 187 -2.36 6.05 1.09
N SER A 188 -2.61 6.79 2.16
CA SER A 188 -1.62 6.98 3.23
C SER A 188 -1.32 5.67 3.97
N PHE A 189 -2.33 4.82 4.21
CA PHE A 189 -2.12 3.49 4.79
C PHE A 189 -1.27 2.59 3.90
N VAL A 190 -1.46 2.62 2.58
CA VAL A 190 -0.59 1.92 1.61
C VAL A 190 0.86 2.39 1.74
N LEU A 191 1.09 3.70 1.85
CA LEU A 191 2.45 4.25 1.97
C LEU A 191 3.08 3.86 3.32
N ILE A 192 2.33 3.91 4.42
CA ILE A 192 2.78 3.40 5.73
C ILE A 192 3.16 1.92 5.63
N ALA A 193 2.28 1.09 5.03
CA ALA A 193 2.48 -0.34 4.86
C ALA A 193 3.67 -0.72 3.98
N SER A 194 4.06 0.17 3.06
CA SER A 194 5.21 -0.01 2.17
C SER A 194 6.52 0.53 2.75
N LEU A 195 6.47 1.58 3.58
CA LEU A 195 7.67 2.25 4.12
C LEU A 195 8.21 1.59 5.39
N ILE A 196 7.35 1.06 6.28
CA ILE A 196 7.80 0.38 7.51
C ILE A 196 8.75 -0.80 7.20
N PRO A 197 8.46 -1.71 6.25
CA PRO A 197 9.36 -2.83 5.93
C PRO A 197 10.73 -2.42 5.37
N GLN A 198 10.87 -1.17 4.94
CA GLN A 198 12.06 -0.65 4.26
C GLN A 198 12.98 0.16 5.18
N ASP A 199 12.62 0.36 6.47
CA ASP A 199 13.41 1.11 7.46
C ASP A 199 13.72 2.57 7.04
N VAL A 200 12.74 3.24 6.43
CA VAL A 200 12.87 4.63 5.91
C VAL A 200 12.03 5.62 6.72
N ASN A 201 12.39 5.76 7.99
CA ASN A 201 11.70 6.63 8.96
C ASN A 201 11.50 8.09 8.49
N PRO A 202 12.47 8.77 7.84
CA PRO A 202 12.27 10.13 7.34
C PRO A 202 11.09 10.27 6.38
N GLN A 203 10.89 9.27 5.51
CA GLN A 203 9.77 9.21 4.58
C GLN A 203 8.47 8.81 5.30
N LEU A 204 8.54 7.83 6.22
CA LEU A 204 7.38 7.32 6.97
C LEU A 204 6.65 8.42 7.77
N LYS A 205 7.39 9.30 8.45
CA LYS A 205 6.82 10.35 9.32
C LYS A 205 5.81 11.24 8.61
N GLY A 206 6.09 11.61 7.36
CA GLY A 206 5.18 12.43 6.55
C GLY A 206 3.85 11.74 6.28
N HIS A 207 3.86 10.43 6.07
CA HIS A 207 2.66 9.65 5.76
C HIS A 207 1.86 9.25 7.00
N LEU A 208 2.51 9.05 8.15
CA LEU A 208 1.81 8.91 9.44
C LEU A 208 0.97 10.17 9.74
N ARG A 209 1.59 11.35 9.62
CA ARG A 209 0.87 12.62 9.78
C ARG A 209 -0.12 12.89 8.65
N GLY A 210 0.21 12.49 7.43
CA GLY A 210 -0.66 12.60 6.26
C GLY A 210 -1.96 11.82 6.40
N ALA A 211 -1.92 10.64 7.01
CA ALA A 211 -3.12 9.87 7.31
C ALA A 211 -4.06 10.66 8.26
N LEU A 212 -3.51 11.29 9.31
CA LEU A 212 -4.28 12.16 10.20
C LEU A 212 -4.85 13.38 9.47
N ASN A 213 -4.05 14.04 8.64
CA ASN A 213 -4.52 15.19 7.85
C ASN A 213 -5.62 14.80 6.86
N GLY A 214 -5.64 13.54 6.41
CA GLY A 214 -6.69 12.97 5.57
C GLY A 214 -7.97 12.61 6.34
N GLY A 215 -7.96 12.64 7.67
CA GLY A 215 -9.12 12.36 8.53
C GLY A 215 -9.05 11.03 9.29
N ALA A 216 -7.95 10.28 9.24
CA ALA A 216 -7.78 9.12 10.12
C ALA A 216 -7.64 9.56 11.57
N SER A 217 -8.17 8.75 12.49
CA SER A 217 -7.85 8.86 13.91
C SER A 217 -6.44 8.35 14.22
N GLU A 218 -5.90 8.78 15.35
CA GLU A 218 -4.60 8.29 15.83
C GLU A 218 -4.60 6.77 16.05
N ASP A 219 -5.70 6.25 16.58
CA ASP A 219 -5.90 4.83 16.84
C ASP A 219 -5.90 4.00 15.55
N GLU A 220 -6.51 4.50 14.47
CA GLU A 220 -6.47 3.84 13.16
C GLU A 220 -5.05 3.82 12.59
N VAL A 221 -4.30 4.92 12.69
CA VAL A 221 -2.90 4.98 12.22
C VAL A 221 -2.02 4.02 13.02
N ARG A 222 -2.20 3.95 14.35
CA ARG A 222 -1.52 3.00 15.22
C ARG A 222 -1.88 1.55 14.86
N ALA A 223 -3.16 1.26 14.62
CA ALA A 223 -3.61 -0.07 14.23
C ALA A 223 -3.01 -0.54 12.88
N VAL A 224 -2.92 0.36 11.89
CA VAL A 224 -2.25 0.07 10.62
C VAL A 224 -0.77 -0.23 10.84
N ARG A 225 -0.06 0.63 11.60
CA ARG A 225 1.36 0.43 11.94
C ARG A 225 1.57 -0.92 12.64
N ASP A 226 0.71 -1.28 13.59
CA ASP A 226 0.81 -2.51 14.36
C ASP A 226 0.59 -3.76 13.49
N VAL A 227 -0.32 -3.72 12.51
CA VAL A 227 -0.48 -4.82 11.54
C VAL A 227 0.79 -4.99 10.72
N VAL A 228 1.36 -3.89 10.22
CA VAL A 228 2.54 -3.93 9.37
C VAL A 228 3.76 -4.46 10.13
N ILE A 229 3.94 -4.02 11.39
CA ILE A 229 5.02 -4.52 12.26
C ILE A 229 4.85 -6.02 12.54
N LYS A 230 3.65 -6.49 12.88
CA LYS A 230 3.40 -7.93 13.11
C LYS A 230 3.78 -8.79 11.88
N ILE A 231 3.48 -8.33 10.67
CA ILE A 231 3.87 -9.03 9.44
C ILE A 231 5.39 -9.00 9.25
N CYS A 232 6.03 -7.87 9.51
CA CYS A 232 7.49 -7.73 9.42
C CYS A 232 8.19 -8.67 10.42
N GLU A 233 7.75 -8.69 11.67
CA GLU A 233 8.28 -9.58 12.71
C GLU A 233 8.05 -11.05 12.36
N ALA A 234 6.87 -11.41 11.85
CA ALA A 234 6.60 -12.76 11.35
C ALA A 234 7.47 -13.15 10.15
N SER A 235 7.97 -12.18 9.38
CA SER A 235 8.97 -12.39 8.32
C SER A 235 10.40 -12.49 8.83
N GLY A 236 10.60 -12.36 10.15
CA GLY A 236 11.91 -12.40 10.81
C GLY A 236 12.60 -11.04 10.96
N MET A 237 11.94 -9.93 10.64
CA MET A 237 12.51 -8.60 10.92
C MET A 237 12.58 -8.35 12.42
N LYS A 238 13.65 -7.72 12.86
CA LYS A 238 13.88 -7.33 14.27
C LYS A 238 14.57 -5.98 14.36
N LYS A 239 14.58 -5.36 15.54
CA LYS A 239 15.48 -4.22 15.77
C LYS A 239 16.93 -4.70 15.68
N LEU A 240 17.71 -4.03 14.84
CA LEU A 240 19.14 -4.32 14.66
C LEU A 240 19.95 -3.63 15.77
N GLU A 241 21.12 -4.19 16.07
CA GLU A 241 22.09 -3.53 16.95
C GLU A 241 22.62 -2.25 16.29
N ASP A 242 22.95 -1.24 17.10
CA ASP A 242 23.35 0.08 16.59
C ASP A 242 24.60 0.03 15.68
N ASN A 243 25.48 -0.95 15.90
CA ASN A 243 26.69 -1.20 15.12
C ASN A 243 26.51 -2.26 14.02
N ALA A 244 25.30 -2.76 13.78
CA ALA A 244 25.06 -3.79 12.78
C ALA A 244 25.37 -3.26 11.36
N ILE A 245 26.29 -3.92 10.66
CA ILE A 245 26.65 -3.56 9.27
C ILE A 245 25.51 -3.90 8.31
N GLY A 246 24.77 -4.98 8.58
CA GLY A 246 23.59 -5.40 7.84
C GLY A 246 22.67 -6.25 8.70
N GLY A 247 21.55 -6.69 8.13
CA GLY A 247 20.56 -7.52 8.82
C GLY A 247 19.20 -7.38 8.19
N TRP A 248 18.27 -8.23 8.64
CA TRP A 248 16.86 -8.16 8.26
C TRP A 248 16.09 -7.50 9.40
N GLY A 249 15.77 -6.22 9.28
CA GLY A 249 15.29 -5.47 10.43
C GLY A 249 15.34 -3.95 10.30
N TRP A 250 15.08 -3.29 11.43
CA TRP A 250 15.07 -1.83 11.56
C TRP A 250 16.29 -1.34 12.34
N ARG A 251 16.97 -0.31 11.85
CA ARG A 251 18.12 0.33 12.51
C ARG A 251 17.71 1.27 13.64
N SER A 252 16.45 1.70 13.65
CA SER A 252 15.89 2.58 14.67
C SER A 252 14.48 2.13 15.01
N GLU A 253 13.91 2.68 16.08
CA GLU A 253 12.51 2.44 16.38
C GLU A 253 11.63 2.94 15.23
N VAL A 254 10.70 2.12 14.77
CA VAL A 254 9.74 2.49 13.71
C VAL A 254 8.98 3.72 14.18
N ALA A 255 8.98 4.79 13.40
CA ALA A 255 8.37 6.05 13.78
C ALA A 255 6.90 5.88 14.23
N THR A 256 6.49 6.66 15.22
CA THR A 256 5.12 6.77 15.69
C THR A 256 4.46 8.02 15.13
N VAL A 257 3.13 8.06 15.21
CA VAL A 257 2.31 9.23 14.89
C VAL A 257 2.50 10.36 15.90
#